data_AF-A0A2V7DMP3-F1
#
_entry.id   AF-A0A2V7DMP3-F1
#
_cell.length_a   1.000
_cell.length_b   1.000
_cell.length_c   1.000
_cell.angle_alpha   90.00
_cell.angle_beta   90.00
_cell.angle_gamma   90.00
#
_symmetry.space_group_name_H-M   'P 1'
#
loop_
_entity.id
_entity.type
_entity.pdbx_description
1 polymer ?
#
loop_
_entity_poly.entity_id
_entity_poly.type
_entity_poly.pdbx_seq_one_letter_code
_entity_poly.pdbx_strand_id
1 'polypeptide(L)'
;MSRGLALVAGALLVALPWALTSYQLGLLTKMLIFAIFAMSLNLILGYAGLPSLGHAAYFGVAAYTTALLSLRMTANFWVDFVAGLVAAAITAALFGLLALRAQGSYLLMITLALAQVLWGIAFGWRSLTGGDDGLPGIPRPTVGPWRLGDGVSFYYFILIVFALAVALMWIVVRSPFGRALIGIRESARRMEVLGYNVWLHKYVAFILAGTLGGLSGALFVYYNGFVSPAYLSIVFSAMALIMVILGGAGTLLGPAVGSAAIVFLENGISAYTERWLTVLGLIYVAVTLFAPAGIVGFLRARRAAVIVALGLVGAPLAMDAQPAERTYRIGILETTGPEQNAANLNALREGLREHGYVEGKNLTMVYRSAEGRPERFADLAAELVRLKVDLIVTRGTPAALAAKNATATIPIVMASSGDPLASGVVTGLSKPGGNVTGLSANATEIEGKRLELL
;
A
#
# COMPACT_ATOMS: atom_id res chain seq x y z
N MET A 1 -9.54 -8.66 1.43
CA MET A 1 -9.95 -10.07 1.30
C MET A 1 -11.08 -10.29 2.27
N SER A 2 -12.28 -10.65 1.80
CA SER A 2 -13.37 -11.06 2.70
C SER A 2 -12.89 -12.31 3.46
N ARG A 3 -13.19 -12.39 4.77
CA ARG A 3 -12.74 -13.51 5.63
C ARG A 3 -13.09 -14.88 5.03
N GLY A 4 -14.23 -14.99 4.34
CA GLY A 4 -14.65 -16.20 3.63
C GLY A 4 -13.70 -16.65 2.51
N LEU A 5 -13.13 -15.72 1.74
CA LEU A 5 -12.25 -16.09 0.62
C LEU A 5 -10.89 -16.63 1.11
N ALA A 6 -10.44 -16.19 2.29
CA ALA A 6 -9.26 -16.74 2.96
C ALA A 6 -9.53 -18.16 3.49
N LEU A 7 -10.71 -18.39 4.08
CA LEU A 7 -11.12 -19.70 4.59
C LEU A 7 -11.27 -20.72 3.46
N VAL A 8 -11.89 -20.34 2.35
CA VAL A 8 -12.03 -21.21 1.17
C VAL A 8 -10.66 -21.55 0.57
N ALA A 9 -9.77 -20.56 0.42
CA ALA A 9 -8.42 -20.82 -0.07
C ALA A 9 -7.63 -21.75 0.87
N GLY A 10 -7.77 -21.56 2.19
CA GLY A 10 -7.16 -22.44 3.19
C GLY A 10 -7.70 -23.87 3.12
N ALA A 11 -9.03 -24.03 3.04
CA ALA A 11 -9.68 -25.34 2.93
C ALA A 11 -9.27 -26.08 1.66
N LEU A 12 -9.14 -25.36 0.53
CA LEU A 12 -8.63 -25.92 -0.72
C LEU A 12 -7.19 -26.42 -0.55
N LEU A 13 -6.29 -25.61 0.01
CA LEU A 13 -4.90 -26.03 0.23
C LEU A 13 -4.80 -27.30 1.11
N VAL A 14 -5.63 -27.39 2.15
CA VAL A 14 -5.69 -28.60 2.99
C VAL A 14 -6.15 -29.83 2.20
N ALA A 15 -7.05 -29.67 1.23
CA ALA A 15 -7.62 -30.79 0.48
C ALA A 15 -6.78 -31.26 -0.73
N LEU A 16 -5.84 -30.44 -1.20
CA LEU A 16 -5.05 -30.71 -2.41
C LEU A 16 -4.23 -32.01 -2.39
N PRO A 17 -3.66 -32.47 -1.26
CA PRO A 17 -2.89 -33.73 -1.25
C PRO A 17 -3.68 -34.96 -1.70
N TRP A 18 -5.01 -34.95 -1.57
CA TRP A 18 -5.86 -36.06 -2.01
C TRP A 18 -6.13 -36.07 -3.52
N ALA A 19 -5.91 -34.95 -4.20
CA ALA A 19 -6.18 -34.81 -5.64
C ALA A 19 -4.90 -34.76 -6.50
N LEU A 20 -3.76 -34.40 -5.91
CA LEU A 20 -2.52 -34.15 -6.63
C LEU A 20 -1.59 -35.37 -6.65
N THR A 21 -0.81 -35.50 -7.73
CA THR A 21 0.29 -36.47 -7.80
C THR A 21 1.48 -36.03 -6.93
N SER A 22 2.38 -36.96 -6.58
CA SER A 22 3.57 -36.65 -5.76
C SER A 22 4.44 -35.53 -6.36
N TYR A 23 4.54 -35.47 -7.69
CA TYR A 23 5.25 -34.40 -8.40
C TYR A 23 4.57 -33.04 -8.24
N GLN A 24 3.24 -32.98 -8.48
CA GLN A 24 2.47 -31.76 -8.33
C GLN A 24 2.46 -31.25 -6.88
N LEU A 25 2.42 -32.17 -5.92
CA LEU A 25 2.51 -31.87 -4.50
C LEU A 25 3.90 -31.30 -4.14
N GLY A 26 4.97 -31.86 -4.71
CA GLY A 26 6.33 -31.31 -4.58
C GLY A 26 6.41 -29.89 -5.13
N LEU A 27 5.89 -29.66 -6.34
CA LEU A 27 5.86 -28.34 -6.95
C LEU A 27 5.07 -27.33 -6.10
N LEU A 28 3.90 -27.71 -5.58
CA LEU A 28 3.10 -26.87 -4.70
C LEU A 28 3.86 -26.56 -3.39
N THR A 29 4.57 -27.53 -2.84
CA THR A 29 5.44 -27.32 -1.67
C THR A 29 6.53 -26.30 -1.96
N LYS A 30 7.20 -26.40 -3.12
CA LYS A 30 8.17 -25.40 -3.61
C LYS A 30 7.52 -24.02 -3.71
N MET A 31 6.32 -23.91 -4.28
CA MET A 31 5.58 -22.64 -4.38
C MET A 31 5.30 -21.99 -3.02
N LEU A 32 4.90 -22.77 -2.01
CA LEU A 32 4.64 -22.27 -0.66
C LEU A 32 5.91 -21.75 0.03
N ILE A 33 7.03 -22.46 -0.12
CA ILE A 33 8.32 -22.03 0.43
C ILE A 33 8.76 -20.72 -0.22
N PHE A 34 8.70 -20.63 -1.55
CA PHE A 34 9.02 -19.39 -2.29
C PHE A 34 8.01 -18.26 -2.02
N ALA A 35 6.78 -18.58 -1.65
CA ALA A 35 5.81 -17.57 -1.23
C ALA A 35 6.24 -16.89 0.08
N ILE A 36 6.77 -17.64 1.06
CA ILE A 36 7.36 -17.04 2.28
C ILE A 36 8.51 -16.11 1.91
N PHE A 37 9.41 -16.57 1.02
CA PHE A 37 10.56 -15.79 0.56
C PHE A 37 10.15 -14.49 -0.15
N ALA A 38 9.19 -14.56 -1.07
CA ALA A 38 8.72 -13.38 -1.80
C ALA A 38 7.97 -12.42 -0.86
N MET A 39 7.13 -12.95 0.04
CA MET A 39 6.44 -12.13 1.05
C MET A 39 7.41 -11.43 2.00
N SER A 40 8.52 -12.08 2.38
CA SER A 40 9.54 -11.45 3.24
C SER A 40 10.20 -10.26 2.56
N LEU A 41 10.58 -10.39 1.28
CA LEU A 41 11.11 -9.28 0.50
C LEU A 41 10.08 -8.15 0.34
N ASN A 42 8.81 -8.50 0.15
CA ASN A 42 7.74 -7.53 0.05
C ASN A 42 7.52 -6.73 1.34
N LEU A 43 7.92 -7.23 2.51
CA LEU A 43 7.89 -6.45 3.76
C LEU A 43 8.77 -5.20 3.64
N ILE A 44 10.00 -5.34 3.12
CA ILE A 44 10.92 -4.22 2.96
C ILE A 44 10.66 -3.43 1.67
N LEU A 45 10.43 -4.11 0.55
CA LEU A 45 10.22 -3.44 -0.74
C LEU A 45 8.84 -2.79 -0.81
N GLY A 46 7.81 -3.57 -0.52
CA GLY A 46 6.41 -3.18 -0.70
C GLY A 46 5.89 -2.28 0.40
N TYR A 47 6.21 -2.57 1.67
CA TYR A 47 5.71 -1.76 2.79
C TYR A 47 6.67 -0.65 3.21
N ALA A 48 7.98 -0.93 3.32
CA ALA A 48 8.96 0.06 3.77
C ALA A 48 9.61 0.89 2.64
N GLY A 49 9.41 0.52 1.36
CA GLY A 49 9.98 1.24 0.22
C GLY A 49 11.49 1.06 0.05
N LEU A 50 12.06 -0.02 0.57
CA LEU A 50 13.48 -0.31 0.56
C LEU A 50 13.79 -1.40 -0.48
N PRO A 51 14.21 -1.04 -1.70
CA PRO A 51 14.59 -2.04 -2.68
C PRO A 51 15.89 -2.72 -2.26
N SER A 52 15.94 -4.05 -2.40
CA SER A 52 17.09 -4.86 -2.00
C SER A 52 17.36 -5.96 -3.03
N LEU A 53 18.60 -6.04 -3.50
CA LEU A 53 19.11 -7.16 -4.30
C LEU A 53 19.92 -8.15 -3.46
N GLY A 54 19.85 -8.03 -2.14
CA GLY A 54 20.58 -8.89 -1.20
C GLY A 54 19.74 -9.97 -0.53
N HIS A 55 18.44 -10.11 -0.84
CA HIS A 55 17.55 -10.98 -0.07
C HIS A 55 17.92 -12.47 -0.12
N ALA A 56 18.55 -12.92 -1.22
CA ALA A 56 19.10 -14.27 -1.35
C ALA A 56 20.17 -14.59 -0.29
N ALA A 57 20.86 -13.58 0.26
CA ALA A 57 21.83 -13.77 1.33
C ALA A 57 21.24 -14.49 2.54
N TYR A 58 20.07 -14.05 3.00
CA TYR A 58 19.43 -14.60 4.19
C TYR A 58 18.89 -16.00 3.95
N PHE A 59 18.33 -16.23 2.76
CA PHE A 59 17.91 -17.56 2.31
C PHE A 59 19.08 -18.53 2.32
N GLY A 60 20.18 -18.16 1.64
CA GLY A 60 21.35 -19.01 1.49
C GLY A 60 22.08 -19.25 2.81
N VAL A 61 22.24 -18.23 3.67
CA VAL A 61 22.87 -18.41 5.00
C VAL A 61 22.07 -19.40 5.84
N ALA A 62 20.76 -19.23 5.97
CA ALA A 62 19.93 -20.17 6.72
C ALA A 62 19.99 -21.59 6.13
N ALA A 63 19.95 -21.69 4.80
CA ALA A 63 20.07 -22.95 4.08
C ALA A 63 21.40 -23.66 4.38
N TYR A 64 22.53 -22.97 4.24
CA TYR A 64 23.85 -23.51 4.52
C TYR A 64 24.05 -23.88 5.98
N THR A 65 23.62 -23.02 6.92
CA THR A 65 23.70 -23.32 8.36
C THR A 65 22.90 -24.57 8.70
N THR A 66 21.66 -24.68 8.21
CA THR A 66 20.80 -25.85 8.43
C THR A 66 21.42 -27.12 7.82
N ALA A 67 21.91 -27.04 6.58
CA ALA A 67 22.56 -28.15 5.88
C ALA A 67 23.83 -28.63 6.60
N LEU A 68 24.69 -27.71 7.01
CA LEU A 68 25.96 -28.04 7.68
C LEU A 68 25.74 -28.71 9.02
N LEU A 69 24.81 -28.21 9.83
CA LEU A 69 24.51 -28.80 11.13
C LEU A 69 23.89 -30.19 10.96
N SER A 70 22.93 -30.33 10.04
CA SER A 70 22.25 -31.59 9.76
C SER A 70 23.19 -32.68 9.21
N LEU A 71 24.20 -32.28 8.42
CA LEU A 71 25.15 -33.23 7.81
C LEU A 71 26.34 -33.58 8.72
N ARG A 72 26.80 -32.65 9.57
CA ARG A 72 28.11 -32.77 10.25
C ARG A 72 28.04 -32.77 11.78
N MET A 73 26.99 -32.24 12.39
CA MET A 73 26.98 -31.97 13.84
C MET A 73 25.81 -32.62 14.58
N THR A 74 24.58 -32.47 14.09
CA THR A 74 23.39 -32.93 14.81
C THR A 74 22.41 -33.64 13.89
N ALA A 75 21.59 -34.52 14.46
CA ALA A 75 20.45 -35.13 13.79
C ALA A 75 19.12 -34.51 14.26
N ASN A 76 19.18 -33.41 15.02
CA ASN A 76 18.00 -32.81 15.63
C ASN A 76 17.50 -31.63 14.78
N PHE A 77 16.39 -31.89 14.09
CA PHE A 77 15.70 -30.91 13.26
C PHE A 77 15.54 -29.54 13.92
N TRP A 78 15.09 -29.49 15.17
CA TRP A 78 14.78 -28.23 15.83
C TRP A 78 16.02 -27.39 16.07
N VAL A 79 17.15 -28.03 16.37
CA VAL A 79 18.43 -27.35 16.57
C VAL A 79 18.92 -26.78 15.25
N ASP A 80 18.96 -27.61 14.21
CA ASP A 80 19.45 -27.21 12.88
C ASP A 80 18.59 -26.07 12.29
N PHE A 81 17.26 -26.21 12.38
CA PHE A 81 16.29 -25.26 11.86
C PHE A 81 16.34 -23.91 12.59
N VAL A 82 16.36 -23.93 13.94
CA VAL A 82 16.44 -22.70 14.74
C VAL A 82 17.79 -22.03 14.55
N ALA A 83 18.87 -22.79 14.47
CA ALA A 83 20.19 -22.24 14.20
C ALA A 83 20.26 -21.55 12.83
N GLY A 84 19.66 -22.14 11.79
CA GLY A 84 19.51 -21.49 10.49
C GLY A 84 18.73 -20.18 10.55
N LEU A 85 17.63 -20.15 11.30
CA LEU A 85 16.82 -18.94 11.48
C LEU A 85 17.57 -17.84 12.24
N VAL A 86 18.28 -18.21 13.31
CA VAL A 86 19.13 -17.29 14.09
C VAL A 86 20.27 -16.76 13.24
N ALA A 87 20.93 -17.60 12.44
CA ALA A 87 21.99 -17.18 11.52
C ALA A 87 21.47 -16.14 10.52
N ALA A 88 20.32 -16.37 9.90
CA ALA A 88 19.70 -15.38 9.02
C ALA A 88 19.30 -14.08 9.73
N ALA A 89 18.77 -14.16 10.96
CA ALA A 89 18.43 -12.98 11.75
C ALA A 89 19.68 -12.15 12.10
N ILE A 90 20.78 -12.81 12.49
CA ILE A 90 22.08 -12.17 12.75
C ILE A 90 22.62 -11.54 11.48
N THR A 91 22.63 -12.25 10.35
CA THR A 91 23.07 -11.69 9.07
C THR A 91 22.23 -10.50 8.65
N ALA A 92 20.90 -10.56 8.82
CA ALA A 92 20.00 -9.45 8.53
C ALA A 92 20.24 -8.25 9.46
N ALA A 93 20.50 -8.49 10.75
CA ALA A 93 20.86 -7.46 11.70
C ALA A 93 22.20 -6.79 11.34
N LEU A 94 23.21 -7.57 10.97
CA LEU A 94 24.50 -7.02 10.53
C LEU A 94 24.35 -6.23 9.22
N PHE A 95 23.70 -6.82 8.21
CA PHE A 95 23.51 -6.16 6.92
C PHE A 95 22.66 -4.90 7.06
N GLY A 96 21.64 -4.91 7.93
CA GLY A 96 20.80 -3.74 8.21
C GLY A 96 21.60 -2.56 8.77
N LEU A 97 22.59 -2.82 9.63
CA LEU A 97 23.45 -1.77 10.21
C LEU A 97 24.31 -1.07 9.16
N LEU A 98 24.78 -1.81 8.16
CA LEU A 98 25.61 -1.29 7.07
C LEU A 98 24.75 -0.67 5.97
N ALA A 99 23.72 -1.38 5.51
CA ALA A 99 22.89 -1.01 4.38
C ALA A 99 22.05 0.25 4.66
N LEU A 100 21.45 0.38 5.85
CA LEU A 100 20.55 1.50 6.16
C LEU A 100 21.25 2.85 6.36
N ARG A 101 22.58 2.88 6.27
CA ARG A 101 23.34 4.14 6.21
C ARG A 101 23.22 4.83 4.85
N ALA A 102 22.85 4.08 3.82
CA ALA A 102 22.67 4.59 2.47
C ALA A 102 21.18 4.83 2.12
N GLN A 103 20.94 5.73 1.18
CA GLN A 103 19.60 6.04 0.67
C GLN A 103 19.50 5.80 -0.84
N GLY A 104 18.28 5.54 -1.32
CA GLY A 104 17.99 5.39 -2.75
C GLY A 104 18.74 4.22 -3.39
N SER A 105 19.33 4.46 -4.56
CA SER A 105 20.07 3.45 -5.34
C SER A 105 21.32 2.92 -4.61
N TYR A 106 21.93 3.71 -3.73
CA TYR A 106 23.08 3.27 -2.94
C TYR A 106 22.73 2.12 -1.98
N LEU A 107 21.52 2.08 -1.42
CA LEU A 107 21.05 0.95 -0.63
C LEU A 107 21.05 -0.35 -1.46
N LEU A 108 20.62 -0.26 -2.72
CA LEU A 108 20.60 -1.39 -3.63
C LEU A 108 22.01 -1.93 -3.87
N MET A 109 22.96 -1.03 -4.14
CA MET A 109 24.36 -1.40 -4.38
C MET A 109 25.02 -2.01 -3.14
N ILE A 110 24.78 -1.47 -1.94
CA ILE A 110 25.33 -2.04 -0.70
C ILE A 110 24.72 -3.42 -0.43
N THR A 111 23.40 -3.58 -0.55
CA THR A 111 22.77 -4.90 -0.32
C THR A 111 23.22 -5.94 -1.34
N LEU A 112 23.44 -5.54 -2.60
CA LEU A 112 24.06 -6.39 -3.61
C LEU A 112 25.48 -6.79 -3.21
N ALA A 113 26.35 -5.83 -2.88
CA ALA A 113 27.74 -6.09 -2.52
C ALA A 113 27.85 -7.03 -1.32
N LEU A 114 27.05 -6.78 -0.27
CA LEU A 114 27.01 -7.63 0.91
C LEU A 114 26.58 -9.08 0.59
N ALA A 115 25.59 -9.26 -0.29
CA ALA A 115 25.20 -10.59 -0.76
C ALA A 115 26.29 -11.26 -1.61
N GLN A 116 26.98 -10.50 -2.47
CA GLN A 116 28.10 -11.02 -3.26
C GLN A 116 29.30 -11.45 -2.40
N VAL A 117 29.55 -10.80 -1.27
CA VAL A 117 30.55 -11.27 -0.29
C VAL A 117 30.21 -12.66 0.22
N LEU A 118 28.96 -12.90 0.64
CA LEU A 118 28.54 -14.22 1.11
C LEU A 118 28.53 -15.28 0.00
N TRP A 119 28.12 -14.89 -1.21
CA TRP A 119 28.23 -15.75 -2.38
C TRP A 119 29.70 -16.15 -2.64
N GLY A 120 30.63 -15.19 -2.61
CA GLY A 120 32.05 -15.43 -2.81
C GLY A 120 32.66 -16.31 -1.72
N ILE A 121 32.24 -16.15 -0.46
CA ILE A 121 32.63 -17.03 0.64
C ILE A 121 32.12 -18.46 0.38
N ALA A 122 30.84 -18.61 0.02
CA ALA A 122 30.25 -19.92 -0.24
C ALA A 122 30.87 -20.61 -1.46
N PHE A 123 31.26 -19.85 -2.48
CA PHE A 123 31.92 -20.39 -3.67
C PHE A 123 33.39 -20.75 -3.42
N GLY A 124 34.13 -19.91 -2.70
CA GLY A 124 35.56 -20.08 -2.45
C GLY A 124 35.90 -21.07 -1.32
N TRP A 125 35.07 -21.16 -0.28
CA TRP A 125 35.36 -21.97 0.91
C TRP A 125 34.95 -23.44 0.78
N ARG A 126 35.58 -24.15 -0.16
CA ARG A 126 35.26 -25.55 -0.50
C ARG A 126 35.19 -26.51 0.70
N SER A 127 36.08 -26.40 1.68
CA SER A 127 36.09 -27.31 2.84
C SER A 127 34.85 -27.21 3.73
N LEU A 128 34.25 -26.02 3.80
CA LEU A 128 33.04 -25.77 4.58
C LEU A 128 31.80 -26.00 3.72
N THR A 129 31.65 -25.28 2.62
CA THR A 129 30.39 -25.20 1.85
C THR A 129 30.31 -26.16 0.66
N GLY A 130 31.39 -26.88 0.34
CA GLY A 130 31.49 -27.65 -0.90
C GLY A 130 31.83 -26.80 -2.13
N GLY A 131 31.87 -25.46 -2.00
CA GLY A 131 32.14 -24.55 -3.12
C GLY A 131 31.06 -24.63 -4.19
N ASP A 132 31.47 -24.71 -5.45
CA ASP A 132 30.56 -24.78 -6.60
C ASP A 132 29.69 -26.06 -6.60
N ASP A 133 30.23 -27.16 -6.05
CA ASP A 133 29.51 -28.44 -5.95
C ASP A 133 28.37 -28.39 -4.92
N GLY A 134 28.43 -27.45 -3.97
CA GLY A 134 27.46 -27.34 -2.88
C GLY A 134 27.49 -28.52 -1.89
N LEU A 135 26.40 -28.67 -1.13
CA LEU A 135 26.21 -29.73 -0.15
C LEU A 135 25.01 -30.61 -0.55
N PRO A 136 25.24 -31.83 -1.06
CA PRO A 136 24.18 -32.79 -1.35
C PRO A 136 23.85 -33.69 -0.15
N GLY A 137 22.73 -34.40 -0.27
CA GLY A 137 22.37 -35.48 0.63
C GLY A 137 21.77 -35.02 1.95
N ILE A 138 21.19 -33.82 2.03
CA ILE A 138 20.52 -33.40 3.26
C ILE A 138 19.27 -34.28 3.47
N PRO A 139 19.21 -35.05 4.58
CA PRO A 139 18.09 -35.95 4.83
C PRO A 139 16.84 -35.17 5.21
N ARG A 140 15.67 -35.71 4.87
CA ARG A 140 14.41 -35.18 5.39
C ARG A 140 14.28 -35.53 6.87
N PRO A 141 14.03 -34.55 7.75
CA PRO A 141 14.06 -34.76 9.19
C PRO A 141 12.84 -35.55 9.67
N THR A 142 12.90 -36.06 10.89
CA THR A 142 11.70 -36.57 11.58
C THR A 142 11.40 -35.63 12.75
N VAL A 143 10.14 -35.22 12.89
CA VAL A 143 9.72 -34.25 13.92
C VAL A 143 8.73 -34.94 14.83
N GLY A 144 9.23 -35.48 15.94
CA GLY A 144 8.43 -36.28 16.86
C GLY A 144 7.74 -37.45 16.14
N PRO A 145 6.40 -37.59 16.22
CA PRO A 145 5.67 -38.66 15.55
C PRO A 145 5.56 -38.48 14.02
N TRP A 146 5.90 -37.31 13.47
CA TRP A 146 5.72 -36.99 12.05
C TRP A 146 7.00 -37.31 11.27
N ARG A 147 6.89 -38.28 10.35
CA ARG A 147 7.97 -38.60 9.41
C ARG A 147 7.88 -37.66 8.20
N LEU A 148 8.66 -36.58 8.21
CA LEU A 148 8.72 -35.65 7.07
C LEU A 148 9.43 -36.25 5.84
N GLY A 149 9.86 -37.51 5.90
CA GLY A 149 10.26 -38.26 4.72
C GLY A 149 9.10 -38.45 3.73
N ASP A 150 7.87 -38.57 4.24
CA ASP A 150 6.67 -38.63 3.42
C ASP A 150 6.31 -37.25 2.83
N GLY A 151 6.00 -37.22 1.53
CA GLY A 151 5.73 -35.99 0.80
C GLY A 151 4.47 -35.26 1.28
N VAL A 152 3.45 -36.00 1.71
CA VAL A 152 2.20 -35.43 2.24
C VAL A 152 2.42 -34.84 3.63
N SER A 153 3.11 -35.58 4.50
CA SER A 153 3.47 -35.10 5.84
C SER A 153 4.33 -33.83 5.78
N PHE A 154 5.32 -33.80 4.87
CA PHE A 154 6.15 -32.61 4.65
C PHE A 154 5.34 -31.44 4.09
N TYR A 155 4.42 -31.69 3.15
CA TYR A 155 3.52 -30.65 2.64
C TYR A 155 2.70 -29.98 3.76
N TYR A 156 2.07 -30.77 4.63
CA TYR A 156 1.28 -30.22 5.74
C TYR A 156 2.13 -29.42 6.72
N PHE A 157 3.35 -29.88 7.00
CA PHE A 157 4.30 -29.12 7.81
C PHE A 157 4.61 -27.75 7.18
N ILE A 158 4.94 -27.71 5.88
CA ILE A 158 5.17 -26.46 5.14
C ILE A 158 3.92 -25.59 5.12
N LEU A 159 2.73 -26.17 4.96
CA LEU A 159 1.47 -25.45 4.96
C LEU A 159 1.21 -24.76 6.31
N ILE A 160 1.49 -25.44 7.42
CA ILE A 160 1.39 -24.85 8.78
C ILE A 160 2.37 -23.70 8.92
N VAL A 161 3.64 -23.90 8.56
CA VAL A 161 4.66 -22.83 8.67
C VAL A 161 4.33 -21.64 7.76
N PHE A 162 3.82 -21.90 6.55
CA PHE A 162 3.32 -20.87 5.64
C PHE A 162 2.15 -20.09 6.25
N ALA A 163 1.15 -20.79 6.81
CA ALA A 163 0.02 -20.14 7.47
C ALA A 163 0.46 -19.26 8.66
N LEU A 164 1.42 -19.74 9.46
CA LEU A 164 2.03 -18.97 10.54
C LEU A 164 2.79 -17.74 10.02
N ALA A 165 3.56 -17.88 8.94
CA ALA A 165 4.26 -16.76 8.31
C ALA A 165 3.28 -15.72 7.75
N VAL A 166 2.19 -16.14 7.11
CA VAL A 166 1.12 -15.25 6.65
C VAL A 166 0.44 -14.55 7.83
N ALA A 167 0.13 -15.27 8.91
CA ALA A 167 -0.49 -14.69 10.11
C ALA A 167 0.42 -13.66 10.76
N LEU A 168 1.71 -13.98 10.94
CA LEU A 168 2.71 -13.06 11.47
C LEU A 168 2.82 -11.80 10.61
N MET A 169 2.97 -11.96 9.29
CA MET A 169 3.02 -10.84 8.34
C MET A 169 1.73 -10.00 8.37
N TRP A 170 0.57 -10.64 8.52
CA TRP A 170 -0.72 -9.96 8.63
C TRP A 170 -0.80 -9.09 9.90
N ILE A 171 -0.32 -9.60 11.04
CA ILE A 171 -0.23 -8.87 12.30
C ILE A 171 0.72 -7.67 12.14
N VAL A 172 1.94 -7.91 11.65
CA VAL A 172 2.97 -6.88 11.48
C VAL A 172 2.49 -5.75 10.58
N VAL A 173 1.95 -6.08 9.39
CA VAL A 173 1.49 -5.06 8.42
C VAL A 173 0.31 -4.24 8.92
N ARG A 174 -0.60 -4.83 9.71
CA ARG A 174 -1.79 -4.11 10.23
C ARG A 174 -1.55 -3.37 11.53
N SER A 175 -0.47 -3.69 12.23
CA SER A 175 -0.06 -3.02 13.45
C SER A 175 0.34 -1.56 13.21
N PRO A 176 0.46 -0.73 14.26
CA PRO A 176 1.01 0.62 14.15
C PRO A 176 2.40 0.65 13.50
N PHE A 177 3.22 -0.37 13.73
CA PHE A 177 4.54 -0.51 13.10
C PHE A 177 4.42 -0.62 11.57
N GLY A 178 3.51 -1.46 11.07
CA GLY A 178 3.28 -1.59 9.62
C GLY A 178 2.75 -0.31 8.97
N ARG A 179 1.87 0.43 9.66
CA ARG A 179 1.40 1.75 9.20
C ARG A 179 2.52 2.78 9.19
N ALA A 180 3.38 2.77 10.21
CA ALA A 180 4.56 3.63 10.25
C ALA A 180 5.52 3.33 9.09
N LEU A 181 5.74 2.07 8.73
CA LEU A 181 6.54 1.70 7.54
C LEU A 181 5.97 2.28 6.25
N ILE A 182 4.65 2.19 6.06
CA ILE A 182 3.98 2.78 4.88
C ILE A 182 4.17 4.31 4.87
N GLY A 183 4.00 4.98 6.01
CA GLY A 183 4.27 6.41 6.12
C GLY A 183 5.73 6.77 5.84
N ILE A 184 6.68 5.94 6.30
CA ILE A 184 8.11 6.09 6.02
C ILE A 184 8.41 5.96 4.53
N ARG A 185 7.75 5.02 3.84
CA ARG A 185 7.85 4.82 2.39
C ARG A 185 7.34 6.04 1.62
N GLU A 186 6.24 6.66 2.06
CA GLU A 186 5.68 7.85 1.40
C GLU A 186 6.51 9.11 1.67
N SER A 187 6.90 9.34 2.92
CA SER A 187 7.79 10.45 3.26
C SER A 187 8.47 10.22 4.61
N ALA A 188 9.69 9.70 4.57
CA ALA A 188 10.54 9.54 5.75
C ALA A 188 10.67 10.84 6.57
N ARG A 189 10.86 11.98 5.90
CA ARG A 189 10.97 13.29 6.55
C ARG A 189 9.73 13.69 7.34
N ARG A 190 8.51 13.39 6.84
CA ARG A 190 7.26 13.67 7.58
C ARG A 190 7.14 12.79 8.83
N MET A 191 7.55 11.53 8.72
CA MET A 191 7.54 10.61 9.87
C MET A 191 8.53 11.04 10.95
N GLU A 192 9.69 11.57 10.58
CA GLU A 192 10.66 12.15 11.53
C GLU A 192 10.08 13.34 12.29
N VAL A 193 9.39 14.26 11.60
CA VAL A 193 8.72 15.42 12.23
C VAL A 193 7.61 14.98 13.19
N LEU A 194 6.91 13.88 12.89
CA LEU A 194 5.93 13.27 13.79
C LEU A 194 6.56 12.53 14.98
N GLY A 195 7.89 12.53 15.11
CA GLY A 195 8.61 11.93 16.23
C GLY A 195 8.94 10.43 16.06
N TYR A 196 8.69 9.84 14.89
CA TYR A 196 9.05 8.43 14.65
C TYR A 196 10.54 8.28 14.39
N ASN A 197 11.18 7.30 15.05
CA ASN A 197 12.55 6.90 14.73
C ASN A 197 12.57 6.08 13.44
N VAL A 198 12.73 6.75 12.31
CA VAL A 198 12.68 6.13 10.97
C VAL A 198 13.74 5.06 10.79
N TRP A 199 14.96 5.28 11.28
CA TRP A 199 16.06 4.33 11.15
C TRP A 199 15.74 3.02 11.86
N LEU A 200 15.24 3.08 13.10
CA LEU A 200 14.89 1.89 13.88
C LEU A 200 13.75 1.09 13.23
N HIS A 201 12.74 1.77 12.68
CA HIS A 201 11.64 1.10 11.99
C HIS A 201 12.13 0.35 10.75
N LYS A 202 12.97 0.99 9.93
CA LYS A 202 13.61 0.36 8.78
C LYS A 202 14.49 -0.82 9.21
N TYR A 203 15.23 -0.68 10.30
CA TYR A 203 16.12 -1.71 10.83
C TYR A 203 15.38 -2.95 11.30
N VAL A 204 14.33 -2.78 12.10
CA VAL A 204 13.46 -3.89 12.54
C VAL A 204 12.78 -4.56 11.35
N ALA A 205 12.28 -3.79 10.38
CA ALA A 205 11.68 -4.35 9.17
C ALA A 205 12.68 -5.19 8.37
N PHE A 206 13.94 -4.75 8.31
CA PHE A 206 15.02 -5.44 7.62
C PHE A 206 15.38 -6.77 8.30
N ILE A 207 15.45 -6.79 9.64
CA ILE A 207 15.67 -8.02 10.42
C ILE A 207 14.50 -8.99 10.24
N LEU A 208 13.26 -8.51 10.36
CA LEU A 208 12.07 -9.36 10.19
C LEU A 208 12.00 -9.97 8.79
N ALA A 209 12.26 -9.16 7.75
CA ALA A 209 12.27 -9.62 6.38
C ALA A 209 13.41 -10.63 6.12
N GLY A 210 14.62 -10.36 6.61
CA GLY A 210 15.73 -11.29 6.47
C GLY A 210 15.51 -12.60 7.24
N THR A 211 14.91 -12.54 8.42
CA THR A 211 14.56 -13.72 9.22
C THR A 211 13.50 -14.58 8.51
N LEU A 212 12.45 -13.97 7.97
CA LEU A 212 11.44 -14.68 7.18
C LEU A 212 12.00 -15.20 5.83
N GLY A 213 12.96 -14.50 5.24
CA GLY A 213 13.70 -14.99 4.07
C GLY A 213 14.56 -16.20 4.43
N GLY A 214 15.24 -16.17 5.58
CA GLY A 214 15.99 -17.30 6.12
C GLY A 214 15.12 -18.50 6.48
N LEU A 215 13.93 -18.26 7.04
CA LEU A 215 12.92 -19.29 7.29
C LEU A 215 12.64 -20.09 6.02
N SER A 216 12.43 -19.41 4.88
CA SER A 216 12.22 -20.10 3.60
C SER A 216 13.45 -20.89 3.14
N GLY A 217 14.66 -20.39 3.38
CA GLY A 217 15.91 -21.10 3.07
C GLY A 217 16.10 -22.38 3.89
N ALA A 218 15.86 -22.31 5.20
CA ALA A 218 15.94 -23.48 6.10
C ALA A 218 14.93 -24.58 5.70
N LEU A 219 13.71 -24.19 5.31
CA LEU A 219 12.70 -25.13 4.81
C LEU A 219 13.07 -25.70 3.44
N PHE A 220 13.62 -24.86 2.55
CA PHE A 220 13.96 -25.25 1.18
C PHE A 220 15.02 -26.34 1.14
N VAL A 221 16.00 -26.31 2.05
CA VAL A 221 17.06 -27.32 2.08
C VAL A 221 16.50 -28.72 2.32
N TYR A 222 15.55 -28.89 3.23
CA TYR A 222 14.91 -30.18 3.47
C TYR A 222 13.96 -30.60 2.33
N TYR A 223 13.37 -29.63 1.62
CA TYR A 223 12.59 -29.92 0.42
C TYR A 223 13.49 -30.45 -0.71
N ASN A 224 14.56 -29.72 -1.00
CA ASN A 224 15.45 -29.90 -2.15
C ASN A 224 16.51 -30.99 -1.92
N GLY A 225 16.88 -31.27 -0.67
CA GLY A 225 17.95 -32.21 -0.32
C GLY A 225 19.35 -31.76 -0.71
N PHE A 226 19.49 -30.50 -1.14
CA PHE A 226 20.71 -29.92 -1.70
C PHE A 226 20.74 -28.39 -1.51
N VAL A 227 21.93 -27.84 -1.26
CA VAL A 227 22.18 -26.38 -1.25
C VAL A 227 23.48 -26.06 -2.00
N SER A 228 23.47 -25.01 -2.82
CA SER A 228 24.64 -24.50 -3.55
C SER A 228 24.76 -22.98 -3.51
N PRO A 229 25.90 -22.39 -3.93
CA PRO A 229 26.08 -20.94 -3.96
C PRO A 229 25.08 -20.23 -4.87
N ALA A 230 24.43 -20.93 -5.81
CA ALA A 230 23.40 -20.36 -6.68
C ALA A 230 22.26 -19.69 -5.89
N TYR A 231 21.94 -20.19 -4.69
CA TYR A 231 20.90 -19.63 -3.81
C TYR A 231 21.33 -18.37 -3.03
N LEU A 232 22.60 -17.97 -3.14
CA LEU A 232 23.14 -16.68 -2.64
C LEU A 232 23.34 -15.66 -3.78
N SER A 233 23.11 -16.07 -5.03
CA SER A 233 23.45 -15.27 -6.21
C SER A 233 22.52 -14.05 -6.39
N ILE A 234 23.02 -13.06 -7.14
CA ILE A 234 22.21 -11.91 -7.55
C ILE A 234 21.00 -12.33 -8.37
N VAL A 235 21.13 -13.38 -9.20
CA VAL A 235 20.05 -13.87 -10.06
C VAL A 235 18.89 -14.37 -9.21
N PHE A 236 19.19 -15.09 -8.12
CA PHE A 236 18.18 -15.58 -7.19
C PHE A 236 17.49 -14.43 -6.42
N SER A 237 18.25 -13.41 -6.00
CA SER A 237 17.66 -12.18 -5.44
C SER A 237 16.76 -11.45 -6.45
N ALA A 238 17.16 -11.39 -7.72
CA ALA A 238 16.38 -10.76 -8.78
C ALA A 238 15.09 -11.54 -9.05
N MET A 239 15.11 -12.89 -9.03
CA MET A 239 13.90 -13.71 -9.09
C MET A 239 12.93 -13.35 -7.96
N ALA A 240 13.41 -13.20 -6.72
CA ALA A 240 12.58 -12.79 -5.60
C ALA A 240 11.90 -11.44 -5.85
N LEU A 241 12.67 -10.46 -6.36
CA LEU A 241 12.15 -9.15 -6.73
C LEU A 241 11.05 -9.24 -7.79
N ILE A 242 11.27 -10.06 -8.82
CA ILE A 242 10.28 -10.31 -9.88
C ILE A 242 9.02 -10.97 -9.31
N MET A 243 9.13 -11.96 -8.42
CA MET A 243 7.97 -12.57 -7.75
C MET A 243 7.12 -11.53 -7.02
N VAL A 244 7.77 -10.57 -6.33
CA VAL A 244 7.07 -9.49 -5.62
C VAL A 244 6.39 -8.53 -6.59
N ILE A 245 7.11 -8.07 -7.63
CA ILE A 245 6.59 -7.11 -8.61
C ILE A 245 5.43 -7.73 -9.40
N LEU A 246 5.63 -8.95 -9.92
CA LEU A 246 4.61 -9.71 -10.65
C LEU A 246 3.37 -9.94 -9.79
N GLY A 247 3.57 -10.34 -8.53
CA GLY A 247 2.48 -10.57 -7.60
C GLY A 247 1.69 -9.31 -7.21
N GLY A 248 2.37 -8.16 -7.13
CA GLY A 248 1.84 -6.87 -6.71
C GLY A 248 2.49 -6.41 -5.41
N ALA A 249 3.52 -5.57 -5.53
CA ALA A 249 4.27 -5.01 -4.41
C ALA A 249 3.36 -4.20 -3.46
N GLY A 250 3.58 -4.34 -2.15
CA GLY A 250 2.77 -3.68 -1.11
C GLY A 250 1.45 -4.38 -0.81
N THR A 251 1.17 -5.54 -1.43
CA THR A 251 0.05 -6.41 -1.06
C THR A 251 0.55 -7.60 -0.23
N LEU A 252 -0.22 -8.04 0.76
CA LEU A 252 0.21 -9.12 1.67
C LEU A 252 0.44 -10.46 0.93
N LEU A 253 -0.52 -10.85 0.09
CA LEU A 253 -0.52 -12.15 -0.60
C LEU A 253 -0.15 -12.07 -2.09
N GLY A 254 0.03 -10.87 -2.66
CA GLY A 254 0.47 -10.74 -4.05
C GLY A 254 1.77 -11.48 -4.33
N PRO A 255 2.84 -11.29 -3.53
CA PRO A 255 4.09 -12.02 -3.71
C PRO A 255 3.93 -13.55 -3.68
N ALA A 256 2.97 -14.09 -2.92
CA ALA A 256 2.69 -15.52 -2.90
C ALA A 256 2.05 -16.01 -4.21
N VAL A 257 1.20 -15.20 -4.84
CA VAL A 257 0.67 -15.48 -6.18
C VAL A 257 1.78 -15.35 -7.23
N GLY A 258 2.63 -14.33 -7.10
CA GLY A 258 3.79 -14.13 -7.97
C GLY A 258 4.79 -15.28 -7.88
N SER A 259 5.12 -15.77 -6.68
CA SER A 259 5.99 -16.94 -6.52
C SER A 259 5.39 -18.21 -7.13
N ALA A 260 4.08 -18.45 -6.94
CA ALA A 260 3.39 -19.57 -7.56
C ALA A 260 3.47 -19.51 -9.09
N ALA A 261 3.21 -18.34 -9.67
CA ALA A 261 3.30 -18.12 -11.12
C ALA A 261 4.72 -18.34 -11.65
N ILE A 262 5.74 -17.80 -10.98
CA ILE A 262 7.14 -17.93 -11.39
C ILE A 262 7.62 -19.38 -11.26
N VAL A 263 7.32 -20.06 -10.15
CA VAL A 263 7.73 -21.46 -9.95
C VAL A 263 7.03 -22.38 -10.96
N PHE A 264 5.74 -22.15 -11.24
CA PHE A 264 5.02 -22.90 -12.26
C PHE A 264 5.63 -22.68 -13.65
N LEU A 265 5.93 -21.43 -13.99
CA LEU A 265 6.51 -21.04 -15.26
C LEU A 265 7.93 -21.59 -15.45
N GLU A 266 8.79 -21.44 -14.44
CA GLU A 266 10.14 -22.03 -14.41
C GLU A 266 10.05 -23.51 -14.72
N ASN A 267 9.22 -24.25 -13.98
CA ASN A 267 9.09 -25.69 -14.14
C ASN A 267 8.48 -26.11 -15.48
N GLY A 268 7.49 -25.36 -15.99
CA GLY A 268 6.85 -25.65 -17.27
C GLY A 268 7.72 -25.31 -18.47
N ILE A 269 8.43 -24.18 -18.45
CA ILE A 269 9.26 -23.72 -19.57
C ILE A 269 10.60 -24.46 -19.60
N SER A 270 11.21 -24.74 -18.44
CA SER A 270 12.45 -25.51 -18.39
C SER A 270 12.31 -26.91 -18.95
N ALA A 271 11.09 -27.45 -19.08
CA ALA A 271 10.83 -28.72 -19.76
C ALA A 271 11.03 -28.67 -21.28
N TYR A 272 11.00 -27.47 -21.88
CA TYR A 272 11.12 -27.28 -23.33
C TYR A 272 12.36 -26.49 -23.74
N THR A 273 12.80 -25.54 -22.90
CA THR A 273 13.85 -24.58 -23.27
C THR A 273 14.78 -24.30 -22.10
N GLU A 274 16.10 -24.41 -22.33
CA GLU A 274 17.12 -24.06 -21.33
C GLU A 274 17.15 -22.55 -21.01
N ARG A 275 16.77 -21.72 -21.99
CA ARG A 275 16.71 -20.24 -21.93
C ARG A 275 15.45 -19.70 -21.23
N TRP A 276 14.96 -20.37 -20.19
CA TRP A 276 13.76 -19.95 -19.47
C TRP A 276 13.88 -18.54 -18.85
N LEU A 277 15.09 -18.11 -18.50
CA LEU A 277 15.41 -16.76 -18.01
C LEU A 277 15.06 -15.66 -19.03
N THR A 278 15.15 -15.94 -20.33
CA THR A 278 14.74 -14.99 -21.38
C THR A 278 13.22 -14.79 -21.36
N VAL A 279 12.46 -15.88 -21.19
CA VAL A 279 11.00 -15.81 -21.11
C VAL A 279 10.56 -15.11 -19.83
N LEU A 280 11.24 -15.36 -18.72
CA LEU A 280 11.04 -14.64 -17.47
C LEU A 280 11.21 -13.12 -17.65
N GLY A 281 12.28 -12.69 -18.31
CA GLY A 281 12.54 -11.28 -18.61
C GLY A 281 11.46 -10.64 -19.49
N LEU A 282 11.00 -11.35 -20.52
CA LEU A 282 9.92 -10.89 -21.40
C LEU A 282 8.59 -10.71 -20.63
N ILE A 283 8.24 -11.68 -19.79
CA ILE A 283 7.02 -11.62 -18.97
C ILE A 283 7.11 -10.49 -17.95
N TYR A 284 8.27 -10.30 -17.33
CA TYR A 284 8.49 -9.16 -16.44
C TYR A 284 8.25 -7.83 -17.15
N VAL A 285 8.84 -7.63 -18.34
CA VAL A 285 8.63 -6.42 -19.14
C VAL A 285 7.14 -6.24 -19.47
N ALA A 286 6.48 -7.29 -19.95
CA ALA A 286 5.05 -7.23 -20.27
C ALA A 286 4.20 -6.84 -19.05
N VAL A 287 4.44 -7.46 -17.89
CA VAL A 287 3.68 -7.17 -16.67
C VAL A 287 3.96 -5.75 -16.17
N THR A 288 5.20 -5.29 -16.19
CA THR A 288 5.52 -3.92 -15.77
C THR A 288 4.92 -2.87 -16.69
N LEU A 289 4.81 -3.15 -17.99
CA LEU A 289 4.23 -2.24 -18.98
C LEU A 289 2.69 -2.23 -18.94
N PHE A 290 2.06 -3.40 -18.84
CA PHE A 290 0.60 -3.55 -18.98
C PHE A 290 -0.15 -3.72 -17.65
N ALA A 291 0.52 -4.13 -16.57
CA ALA A 291 -0.06 -4.39 -15.26
C ALA A 291 0.82 -3.83 -14.11
N PRO A 292 0.97 -2.49 -14.00
CA PRO A 292 1.90 -1.85 -13.06
C PRO A 292 1.57 -2.10 -11.58
N ALA A 293 0.36 -2.56 -11.27
CA ALA A 293 -0.05 -2.97 -9.92
C ALA A 293 0.13 -4.48 -9.63
N GLY A 294 0.73 -5.23 -10.57
CA GLY A 294 0.88 -6.69 -10.53
C GLY A 294 -0.43 -7.46 -10.75
N ILE A 295 -0.35 -8.80 -10.72
CA ILE A 295 -1.47 -9.72 -10.95
C ILE A 295 -2.62 -9.44 -9.98
N VAL A 296 -2.33 -9.27 -8.69
CA VAL A 296 -3.38 -9.03 -7.68
C VAL A 296 -4.00 -7.64 -7.83
N GLY A 297 -3.23 -6.64 -8.25
CA GLY A 297 -3.75 -5.31 -8.56
C GLY A 297 -4.71 -5.32 -9.75
N PHE A 298 -4.33 -6.02 -10.82
CA PHE A 298 -5.17 -6.18 -12.02
C PHE A 298 -6.49 -6.91 -11.71
N LEU A 299 -6.43 -8.00 -10.94
CA LEU A 299 -7.63 -8.75 -10.52
C LEU A 299 -8.55 -7.93 -9.61
N ARG A 300 -8.01 -7.05 -8.75
CA ARG A 300 -8.82 -6.14 -7.93
C ARG A 300 -9.49 -5.06 -8.77
N ALA A 301 -8.77 -4.47 -9.74
CA ALA A 301 -9.34 -3.48 -10.65
C ALA A 301 -10.50 -4.08 -11.48
N ARG A 302 -10.32 -5.32 -11.99
CA ARG A 302 -11.40 -6.05 -12.68
C ARG A 302 -12.53 -6.46 -11.75
N ARG A 303 -12.28 -6.91 -10.52
CA ARG A 303 -13.34 -7.20 -9.55
C ARG A 303 -14.11 -5.95 -9.14
N ALA A 304 -13.45 -4.80 -9.00
CA ALA A 304 -14.14 -3.53 -8.81
C ALA A 304 -15.00 -3.20 -10.03
N ALA A 305 -14.50 -3.38 -11.25
CA ALA A 305 -15.28 -3.19 -12.47
C ALA A 305 -16.46 -4.18 -12.59
N VAL A 306 -16.29 -5.43 -12.16
CA VAL A 306 -17.33 -6.47 -12.17
C VAL A 306 -18.33 -6.29 -11.04
N ILE A 307 -17.93 -5.82 -9.85
CA ILE A 307 -18.85 -5.46 -8.75
C ILE A 307 -19.62 -4.19 -9.11
N VAL A 308 -19.00 -3.23 -9.78
CA VAL A 308 -19.70 -2.08 -10.37
C VAL A 308 -20.68 -2.54 -11.44
N ALA A 309 -20.27 -3.45 -12.33
CA ALA A 309 -21.13 -4.01 -13.38
C ALA A 309 -22.27 -4.90 -12.84
N LEU A 310 -22.05 -5.71 -11.79
CA LEU A 310 -23.10 -6.50 -11.14
C LEU A 310 -23.97 -5.66 -10.21
N GLY A 311 -23.43 -4.61 -9.60
CA GLY A 311 -24.21 -3.59 -8.90
C GLY A 311 -25.13 -2.82 -9.86
N LEU A 312 -24.72 -2.66 -11.12
CA LEU A 312 -25.53 -2.13 -12.22
C LEU A 312 -26.59 -3.13 -12.74
N VAL A 313 -26.43 -4.44 -12.51
CA VAL A 313 -27.34 -5.50 -13.00
C VAL A 313 -28.30 -6.00 -11.90
N GLY A 314 -27.99 -5.79 -10.62
CA GLY A 314 -28.77 -6.26 -9.47
C GLY A 314 -29.76 -5.26 -8.86
N ALA A 315 -29.90 -4.05 -9.42
CA ALA A 315 -30.98 -3.16 -9.05
C ALA A 315 -32.26 -3.62 -9.76
N PRO A 316 -33.37 -3.93 -9.04
CA PRO A 316 -34.62 -4.25 -9.69
C PRO A 316 -35.05 -3.06 -10.54
N LEU A 317 -35.72 -3.38 -11.65
CA LEU A 317 -36.50 -2.49 -12.50
C LEU A 317 -37.63 -1.83 -11.68
N ALA A 318 -37.27 -0.97 -10.73
CA ALA A 318 -38.08 0.16 -10.37
C ALA A 318 -37.72 1.24 -11.38
N MET A 319 -38.61 1.43 -12.36
CA MET A 319 -38.82 2.74 -12.96
C MET A 319 -39.04 3.72 -11.79
N ASP A 320 -37.95 4.32 -11.35
CA ASP A 320 -37.97 5.60 -10.68
C ASP A 320 -36.76 6.37 -11.18
N ALA A 321 -37.01 7.62 -11.52
CA ALA A 321 -36.14 8.49 -12.30
C ALA A 321 -34.68 8.44 -11.82
N GLN A 322 -33.74 8.59 -12.78
CA GLN A 322 -32.35 8.98 -12.50
C GLN A 322 -32.35 9.95 -11.30
N PRO A 323 -31.57 9.72 -10.23
CA PRO A 323 -31.21 10.84 -9.39
C PRO A 323 -30.41 11.74 -10.34
N ALA A 324 -31.10 12.74 -10.90
CA ALA A 324 -30.51 13.77 -11.72
C ALA A 324 -29.20 14.17 -11.04
N GLU A 325 -28.10 14.22 -11.80
CA GLU A 325 -26.86 14.86 -11.33
C GLU A 325 -27.29 16.11 -10.57
N ARG A 326 -27.18 16.09 -9.23
CA ARG A 326 -27.81 17.11 -8.41
C ARG A 326 -27.09 18.41 -8.75
N THR A 327 -27.71 19.21 -9.62
CA THR A 327 -27.13 20.46 -10.08
C THR A 327 -27.18 21.40 -8.89
N TYR A 328 -26.04 21.60 -8.24
CA TYR A 328 -25.94 22.50 -7.10
C TYR A 328 -26.31 23.90 -7.56
N ARG A 329 -27.15 24.59 -6.81
CA ARG A 329 -27.59 25.95 -7.11
C ARG A 329 -26.96 26.91 -6.12
N ILE A 330 -26.04 27.75 -6.56
CA ILE A 330 -25.45 28.80 -5.73
C ILE A 330 -26.18 30.10 -6.06
N GLY A 331 -26.85 30.69 -5.07
CA GLY A 331 -27.40 32.03 -5.16
C GLY A 331 -26.32 33.07 -4.86
N ILE A 332 -26.10 34.03 -5.75
CA ILE A 332 -25.16 35.13 -5.52
C ILE A 332 -25.99 36.40 -5.31
N LEU A 333 -25.91 36.95 -4.10
CA LEU A 333 -26.58 38.18 -3.71
C LEU A 333 -25.57 39.32 -3.63
N GLU A 334 -25.65 40.24 -4.58
CA GLU A 334 -24.61 41.23 -4.85
C GLU A 334 -25.18 42.65 -4.95
N THR A 335 -24.33 43.66 -4.68
CA THR A 335 -24.70 45.07 -4.83
C THR A 335 -24.62 45.54 -6.27
N THR A 336 -23.65 45.06 -7.05
CA THR A 336 -23.34 45.50 -8.41
C THR A 336 -23.80 44.50 -9.47
N GLY A 337 -23.88 44.94 -10.73
CA GLY A 337 -24.22 44.07 -11.85
C GLY A 337 -23.15 42.98 -12.09
N PRO A 338 -23.50 41.87 -12.76
CA PRO A 338 -22.57 40.75 -12.97
C PRO A 338 -21.32 41.14 -13.79
N GLU A 339 -21.46 42.09 -14.72
CA GLU A 339 -20.33 42.61 -15.52
C GLU A 339 -19.32 43.38 -14.65
N GLN A 340 -19.80 44.19 -13.72
CA GLN A 340 -18.96 44.95 -12.79
C GLN A 340 -18.27 44.04 -11.77
N ASN A 341 -18.87 42.88 -11.47
CA ASN A 341 -18.33 41.89 -10.54
C ASN A 341 -17.61 40.72 -11.24
N ALA A 342 -17.35 40.83 -12.55
CA ALA A 342 -16.87 39.72 -13.38
C ALA A 342 -15.56 39.11 -12.85
N ALA A 343 -14.64 39.93 -12.34
CA ALA A 343 -13.37 39.46 -11.78
C ALA A 343 -13.57 38.50 -10.59
N ASN A 344 -14.46 38.85 -9.65
CA ASN A 344 -14.72 38.02 -8.48
C ASN A 344 -15.53 36.76 -8.85
N LEU A 345 -16.48 36.88 -9.77
CA LEU A 345 -17.24 35.75 -10.29
C LEU A 345 -16.33 34.73 -11.00
N ASN A 346 -15.37 35.19 -11.79
CA ASN A 346 -14.41 34.32 -12.46
C ASN A 346 -13.47 33.63 -11.46
N ALA A 347 -12.99 34.35 -10.44
CA ALA A 347 -12.19 33.76 -9.37
C ALA A 347 -12.98 32.69 -8.59
N LEU A 348 -14.26 32.94 -8.30
CA LEU A 348 -15.13 31.97 -7.66
C LEU A 348 -15.35 30.72 -8.53
N ARG A 349 -15.62 30.91 -9.83
CA ARG A 349 -15.77 29.80 -10.80
C ARG A 349 -14.51 28.96 -10.91
N GLU A 350 -13.35 29.60 -10.95
CA GLU A 350 -12.06 28.89 -11.04
C GLU A 350 -11.79 28.07 -9.78
N GLY A 351 -11.94 28.66 -8.58
CA GLY A 351 -11.77 27.93 -7.32
C GLY A 351 -12.77 26.77 -7.18
N LEU A 352 -14.01 26.94 -7.63
CA LEU A 352 -15.01 25.88 -7.66
C LEU A 352 -14.65 24.77 -8.66
N ARG A 353 -14.12 25.13 -9.83
CA ARG A 353 -13.67 24.19 -10.87
C ARG A 353 -12.50 23.33 -10.39
N GLU A 354 -11.54 23.90 -9.68
CA GLU A 354 -10.43 23.15 -9.06
C GLU A 354 -10.92 22.07 -8.08
N HIS A 355 -12.09 22.28 -7.47
CA HIS A 355 -12.73 21.34 -6.55
C HIS A 355 -13.82 20.48 -7.23
N GLY A 356 -13.91 20.49 -8.56
CA GLY A 356 -14.81 19.63 -9.34
C GLY A 356 -16.24 20.17 -9.57
N TYR A 357 -16.53 21.43 -9.21
CA TYR A 357 -17.82 22.09 -9.47
C TYR A 357 -17.71 22.96 -10.73
N VAL A 358 -18.45 22.59 -11.78
CA VAL A 358 -18.40 23.21 -13.11
C VAL A 358 -19.78 23.75 -13.47
N GLU A 359 -19.85 25.07 -13.67
CA GLU A 359 -21.08 25.76 -14.08
C GLU A 359 -21.61 25.22 -15.41
N GLY A 360 -22.91 24.93 -15.48
CA GLY A 360 -23.57 24.33 -16.65
C GLY A 360 -23.49 22.81 -16.73
N LYS A 361 -22.69 22.16 -15.87
CA LYS A 361 -22.60 20.69 -15.78
C LYS A 361 -23.25 20.16 -14.51
N ASN A 362 -22.65 20.47 -13.35
CA ASN A 362 -23.13 20.03 -12.03
C ASN A 362 -23.39 21.21 -11.07
N LEU A 363 -23.27 22.44 -11.56
CA LEU A 363 -23.46 23.67 -10.82
C LEU A 363 -24.24 24.69 -11.66
N THR A 364 -25.14 25.45 -11.06
CA THR A 364 -25.79 26.62 -11.65
C THR A 364 -25.67 27.79 -10.69
N MET A 365 -25.17 28.94 -11.18
CA MET A 365 -25.12 30.16 -10.39
C MET A 365 -26.31 31.06 -10.72
N VAL A 366 -27.07 31.43 -9.69
CA VAL A 366 -28.22 32.34 -9.81
C VAL A 366 -27.78 33.69 -9.26
N TYR A 367 -27.48 34.62 -10.17
CA TYR A 367 -27.05 35.97 -9.78
C TYR A 367 -28.25 36.88 -9.54
N ARG A 368 -28.27 37.58 -8.40
CA ARG A 368 -29.27 38.58 -8.03
C ARG A 368 -28.57 39.83 -7.53
N SER A 369 -28.73 40.91 -8.28
CA SER A 369 -28.14 42.21 -7.98
C SER A 369 -29.18 43.17 -7.43
N ALA A 370 -28.81 43.89 -6.36
CA ALA A 370 -29.59 45.01 -5.86
C ALA A 370 -29.37 46.30 -6.68
N GLU A 371 -28.37 46.33 -7.58
CA GLU A 371 -28.00 47.49 -8.41
C GLU A 371 -27.85 48.78 -7.58
N GLY A 372 -27.20 48.66 -6.42
CA GLY A 372 -26.98 49.77 -5.51
C GLY A 372 -28.20 50.20 -4.67
N ARG A 373 -29.33 49.47 -4.71
CA ARG A 373 -30.54 49.79 -3.93
C ARG A 373 -30.74 48.81 -2.76
N PRO A 374 -30.37 49.18 -1.50
CA PRO A 374 -30.37 48.25 -0.37
C PRO A 374 -31.74 47.64 -0.04
N GLU A 375 -32.81 48.40 -0.30
CA GLU A 375 -34.22 47.99 -0.12
C GLU A 375 -34.53 46.64 -0.81
N ARG A 376 -33.88 46.36 -1.95
CA ARG A 376 -34.17 45.16 -2.77
C ARG A 376 -33.61 43.87 -2.18
N PHE A 377 -32.67 43.94 -1.24
CA PHE A 377 -31.99 42.73 -0.74
C PHE A 377 -32.93 41.76 -0.05
N ALA A 378 -33.95 42.25 0.66
CA ALA A 378 -34.93 41.40 1.33
C ALA A 378 -35.72 40.54 0.30
N ASP A 379 -36.23 41.18 -0.75
CA ASP A 379 -37.00 40.50 -1.80
C ASP A 379 -36.14 39.53 -2.62
N LEU A 380 -34.91 39.94 -2.95
CA LEU A 380 -33.96 39.11 -3.69
C LEU A 380 -33.48 37.91 -2.87
N ALA A 381 -33.24 38.08 -1.57
CA ALA A 381 -32.91 36.97 -0.67
C ALA A 381 -34.08 35.99 -0.56
N ALA A 382 -35.31 36.50 -0.39
CA ALA A 382 -36.51 35.66 -0.41
C ALA A 382 -36.69 34.92 -1.74
N GLU A 383 -36.34 35.55 -2.87
CA GLU A 383 -36.35 34.90 -4.17
C GLU A 383 -35.36 33.74 -4.25
N LEU A 384 -34.11 33.92 -3.78
CA LEU A 384 -33.12 32.85 -3.73
C LEU A 384 -33.58 31.67 -2.86
N VAL A 385 -34.23 31.95 -1.73
CA VAL A 385 -34.83 30.91 -0.88
C VAL A 385 -35.96 30.17 -1.62
N ARG A 386 -36.85 30.91 -2.32
CA ARG A 386 -37.92 30.30 -3.15
C ARG A 386 -37.37 29.45 -4.28
N LEU A 387 -36.23 29.83 -4.87
CA LEU A 387 -35.53 29.08 -5.92
C LEU A 387 -34.82 27.82 -5.40
N LYS A 388 -34.87 27.59 -4.08
CA LYS A 388 -34.25 26.46 -3.38
C LYS A 388 -32.77 26.33 -3.74
N VAL A 389 -32.04 27.42 -3.58
CA VAL A 389 -30.57 27.39 -3.70
C VAL A 389 -29.97 26.59 -2.55
N ASP A 390 -28.87 25.90 -2.83
CA ASP A 390 -28.15 25.06 -1.87
C ASP A 390 -27.18 25.88 -1.00
N LEU A 391 -26.77 27.06 -1.49
CA LEU A 391 -25.81 27.96 -0.84
C LEU A 391 -26.10 29.40 -1.29
N ILE A 392 -26.03 30.36 -0.38
CA ILE A 392 -26.08 31.79 -0.72
C ILE A 392 -24.72 32.42 -0.49
N VAL A 393 -24.14 33.03 -1.52
CA VAL A 393 -22.93 33.84 -1.44
C VAL A 393 -23.33 35.31 -1.43
N THR A 394 -22.95 36.03 -0.39
CA THR A 394 -23.31 37.45 -0.23
C THR A 394 -22.09 38.34 -0.29
N ARG A 395 -22.20 39.52 -0.88
CA ARG A 395 -21.19 40.57 -0.79
C ARG A 395 -21.81 41.87 -0.28
N GLY A 396 -21.17 42.44 0.72
CA GLY A 396 -21.66 43.56 1.53
C GLY A 396 -22.44 43.10 2.77
N THR A 397 -22.32 43.87 3.84
CA THR A 397 -23.03 43.62 5.11
C THR A 397 -24.55 43.62 4.97
N PRO A 398 -25.19 44.53 4.19
CA PRO A 398 -26.65 44.52 4.01
C PRO A 398 -27.17 43.25 3.34
N ALA A 399 -26.43 42.72 2.35
CA ALA A 399 -26.78 41.48 1.66
C ALA A 399 -26.71 40.26 2.60
N ALA A 400 -25.67 40.18 3.43
CA ALA A 400 -25.51 39.11 4.41
C ALA A 400 -26.64 39.11 5.46
N LEU A 401 -27.03 40.30 5.94
CA LEU A 401 -28.12 40.44 6.90
C LEU A 401 -29.47 40.05 6.29
N ALA A 402 -29.74 40.47 5.05
CA ALA A 402 -30.96 40.10 4.34
C ALA A 402 -31.05 38.58 4.11
N ALA A 403 -29.95 37.93 3.70
CA ALA A 403 -29.91 36.48 3.54
C ALA A 403 -30.14 35.75 4.87
N LYS A 404 -29.51 36.21 5.96
CA LYS A 404 -29.67 35.64 7.32
C LYS A 404 -31.14 35.72 7.79
N ASN A 405 -31.80 36.84 7.52
CA ASN A 405 -33.21 37.02 7.88
C ASN A 405 -34.15 36.18 7.00
N ALA A 406 -33.76 35.88 5.76
CA ALA A 406 -34.55 35.09 4.83
C ALA A 406 -34.47 33.57 5.08
N THR A 407 -33.39 33.07 5.69
CA THR A 407 -33.23 31.63 5.96
C THR A 407 -32.28 31.33 7.12
N ALA A 408 -32.70 30.40 7.98
CA ALA A 408 -31.88 29.83 9.05
C ALA A 408 -31.23 28.47 8.67
N THR A 409 -31.56 27.92 7.49
CA THR A 409 -31.20 26.55 7.10
C THR A 409 -30.26 26.49 5.91
N ILE A 410 -30.40 27.40 4.93
CA ILE A 410 -29.50 27.44 3.77
C ILE A 410 -28.17 28.07 4.23
N PRO A 411 -27.00 27.43 3.99
CA PRO A 411 -25.73 28.03 4.35
C PRO A 411 -25.48 29.35 3.61
N ILE A 412 -24.91 30.34 4.31
CA ILE A 412 -24.61 31.67 3.81
C ILE A 412 -23.10 31.90 3.92
N VAL A 413 -22.46 32.26 2.81
CA VAL A 413 -21.02 32.55 2.72
C VAL A 413 -20.83 34.02 2.35
N MET A 414 -20.25 34.80 3.26
CA MET A 414 -19.87 36.18 3.00
C MET A 414 -18.58 36.19 2.18
N ALA A 415 -18.63 36.70 0.94
CA ALA A 415 -17.44 36.86 0.12
C ALA A 415 -16.63 38.11 0.51
N SER A 416 -17.34 39.15 0.99
CA SER A 416 -16.76 40.33 1.60
C SER A 416 -17.86 40.99 2.43
N SER A 417 -17.68 41.08 3.73
CA SER A 417 -18.52 41.84 4.65
C SER A 417 -17.64 42.82 5.39
N GLY A 418 -18.12 44.02 5.72
CA GLY A 418 -17.35 45.00 6.50
C GLY A 418 -17.10 44.46 7.91
N ASP A 419 -17.97 44.83 8.85
CA ASP A 419 -17.96 44.30 10.21
C ASP A 419 -19.16 43.37 10.45
N PRO A 420 -19.02 42.05 10.24
CA PRO A 420 -20.12 41.11 10.43
C PRO A 420 -20.48 40.87 11.91
N LEU A 421 -19.60 41.24 12.85
CA LEU A 421 -19.86 41.10 14.28
C LEU A 421 -20.66 42.30 14.80
N ALA A 422 -20.20 43.52 14.53
CA ALA A 422 -20.88 44.75 14.95
C ALA A 422 -22.27 44.89 14.31
N SER A 423 -22.44 44.37 13.09
CA SER A 423 -23.74 44.36 12.38
C SER A 423 -24.66 43.21 12.77
N GLY A 424 -24.24 42.34 13.70
CA GLY A 424 -25.05 41.21 14.18
C GLY A 424 -25.26 40.10 13.15
N VAL A 425 -24.48 40.05 12.07
CA VAL A 425 -24.54 38.99 11.06
C VAL A 425 -24.04 37.67 11.64
N VAL A 426 -22.98 37.70 12.46
CA VAL A 426 -22.46 36.54 13.21
C VAL A 426 -22.31 36.87 14.70
N THR A 427 -22.36 35.85 15.56
CA THR A 427 -22.18 36.02 17.02
C THR A 427 -20.72 35.98 17.47
N GLY A 428 -19.80 35.60 16.58
CA GLY A 428 -18.36 35.53 16.85
C GLY A 428 -17.58 35.10 15.61
N LEU A 429 -16.36 35.60 15.43
CA LEU A 429 -15.55 35.33 14.24
C LEU A 429 -15.01 33.89 14.18
N SER A 430 -14.66 33.30 15.33
CA SER A 430 -14.17 31.92 15.43
C SER A 430 -15.30 30.88 15.59
N LYS A 431 -16.49 31.31 16.00
CA LYS A 431 -17.70 30.49 16.18
C LYS A 431 -18.95 31.30 15.82
N PRO A 432 -19.35 31.33 14.54
CA PRO A 432 -20.41 32.22 14.07
C PRO A 432 -21.83 31.88 14.54
N GLY A 433 -22.03 30.72 15.20
CA GLY A 433 -23.24 30.40 15.96
C GLY A 433 -24.51 30.11 15.15
N GLY A 434 -24.43 30.06 13.81
CA GLY A 434 -25.57 29.83 12.92
C GLY A 434 -25.15 29.32 11.53
N ASN A 435 -26.00 29.53 10.52
CA ASN A 435 -25.78 29.11 9.13
C ASN A 435 -24.91 30.09 8.31
N VAL A 436 -24.27 31.08 8.94
CA VAL A 436 -23.47 32.12 8.27
C VAL A 436 -21.98 31.93 8.54
N THR A 437 -21.14 32.03 7.51
CA THR A 437 -19.68 32.01 7.57
C THR A 437 -19.08 32.90 6.47
N GLY A 438 -17.76 33.04 6.38
CA GLY A 438 -17.11 33.69 5.23
C GLY A 438 -15.96 34.61 5.60
N LEU A 439 -15.69 35.55 4.68
CA LEU A 439 -14.59 36.52 4.72
C LEU A 439 -15.13 37.89 5.14
N SER A 440 -14.46 38.51 6.12
CA SER A 440 -14.65 39.90 6.52
C SER A 440 -13.47 40.74 6.06
N ALA A 441 -13.75 42.00 5.71
CA ALA A 441 -12.78 42.98 5.26
C ALA A 441 -12.23 43.85 6.41
N ASN A 442 -12.44 43.48 7.69
CA ASN A 442 -12.11 44.37 8.81
C ASN A 442 -10.61 44.68 8.94
N ALA A 443 -10.26 45.91 8.58
CA ALA A 443 -9.03 46.62 8.91
C ALA A 443 -8.99 47.08 10.39
N THR A 444 -10.13 47.11 11.09
CA THR A 444 -10.31 47.76 12.40
C THR A 444 -9.66 47.03 13.58
N GLU A 445 -9.62 45.69 13.61
CA GLU A 445 -8.90 44.94 14.65
C GLU A 445 -7.37 45.00 14.46
N ILE A 446 -6.91 45.11 13.21
CA ILE A 446 -5.49 45.18 12.88
C ILE A 446 -4.93 46.57 13.25
N GLU A 447 -5.70 47.64 13.06
CA GLU A 447 -5.29 48.98 13.50
C GLU A 447 -5.29 49.13 15.03
N GLY A 448 -6.28 48.58 15.74
CA GLY A 448 -6.30 48.59 17.20
C GLY A 448 -5.07 47.89 17.80
N LYS A 449 -4.70 46.71 17.29
CA LYS A 449 -3.48 45.98 17.70
C LYS A 449 -2.19 46.67 17.25
N ARG A 450 -2.19 47.40 16.13
CA ARG A 450 -1.02 48.20 15.70
C ARG A 450 -0.80 49.42 16.58
N LEU A 451 -1.86 50.01 17.12
CA LEU A 451 -1.79 51.09 18.11
C LEU A 451 -1.38 50.61 19.51
N GLU A 452 -1.72 49.38 19.91
CA GLU A 452 -1.17 48.76 21.13
C GLU A 452 0.32 48.37 21.02
N LEU A 453 0.85 48.30 19.80
CA LEU A 453 2.25 47.95 19.51
C LEU A 453 3.15 49.18 19.25
N LEU A 454 2.60 50.39 19.24
CA LEU A 454 3.31 51.67 19.20
C LEU A 454 3.27 52.32 20.59
#